data_AF-A0AAW1SZT9-F1
#
_entry.id   AF-A0AAW1SZT9-F1
#
_cell.length_a   1.000
_cell.length_b   1.000
_cell.length_c   1.000
_cell.angle_alpha   90.00
_cell.angle_beta   90.00
_cell.angle_gamma   90.00
#
_symmetry.space_group_name_H-M   'P 1'
#
loop_
_entity.id
_entity.type
_entity.pdbx_description
1 polymer ?
#
loop_
_entity_poly.entity_id
_entity_poly.type
_entity_poly.pdbx_seq_one_letter_code
_entity_poly.pdbx_strand_id
1 'polypeptide(L)'
;MSRQLRPHQREGVQFLYSCVSFLASSNHCGAILADEMGLGKTLQIIALIWTLLKQGPQGRPSLKKVIVVTPSSLTSNWAAEIKKWLGTERLKAMILQPGSEAAQQASRHSSSTLSC
;
A
#
# COMPACT_ATOMS: atom_id res chain seq x y z
N MET A 1 5.87 -12.60 -4.05
CA MET A 1 4.82 -12.79 -3.02
C MET A 1 3.74 -13.78 -3.42
N SER A 2 3.54 -14.08 -4.72
CA SER A 2 2.48 -15.00 -5.19
C SER A 2 2.47 -16.40 -4.54
N ARG A 3 3.64 -16.93 -4.14
CA ARG A 3 3.74 -18.24 -3.46
C ARG A 3 3.08 -18.28 -2.07
N GLN A 4 2.92 -17.14 -1.40
CA GLN A 4 2.33 -17.06 -0.05
C GLN A 4 0.81 -16.81 -0.10
N LEU A 5 0.28 -16.34 -1.23
CA LEU A 5 -1.14 -16.07 -1.41
C LEU A 5 -1.92 -17.36 -1.73
N ARG A 6 -3.04 -17.55 -1.05
CA ARG A 6 -4.06 -18.57 -1.40
C ARG A 6 -4.74 -18.23 -2.74
N PRO A 7 -5.35 -19.21 -3.44
CA PRO A 7 -5.95 -18.99 -4.76
C PRO A 7 -6.92 -17.78 -4.79
N HIS A 8 -7.87 -17.71 -3.86
CA HIS A 8 -8.84 -16.61 -3.77
C HIS A 8 -8.16 -15.25 -3.53
N GLN A 9 -7.05 -15.22 -2.80
CA GLN A 9 -6.29 -13.98 -2.56
C GLN A 9 -5.57 -13.51 -3.82
N ARG A 10 -5.15 -14.43 -4.69
CA ARG A 10 -4.54 -14.08 -5.99
C ARG A 10 -5.57 -13.45 -6.91
N GLU A 11 -6.77 -14.02 -6.94
CA GLU A 11 -7.91 -13.48 -7.68
C GLU A 11 -8.27 -12.07 -7.19
N GLY A 12 -8.36 -11.87 -5.88
CA GLY A 12 -8.58 -10.55 -5.28
C GLY A 12 -7.51 -9.52 -5.66
N VAL A 13 -6.22 -9.90 -5.61
CA VAL A 13 -5.12 -9.01 -6.03
C VAL A 13 -5.18 -8.70 -7.53
N GLN A 14 -5.49 -9.67 -8.37
CA GLN A 14 -5.62 -9.49 -9.82
C GLN A 14 -6.78 -8.55 -10.15
N PHE A 15 -7.93 -8.72 -9.49
CA PHE A 15 -9.06 -7.82 -9.59
C PHE A 15 -8.67 -6.39 -9.22
N LEU A 16 -8.08 -6.18 -8.04
CA LEU A 16 -7.65 -4.85 -7.59
C LEU A 16 -6.63 -4.21 -8.54
N TYR A 17 -5.66 -5.00 -9.02
CA TYR A 17 -4.66 -4.53 -9.98
C TYR A 17 -5.30 -4.12 -11.31
N SER A 18 -6.31 -4.84 -11.79
CA SER A 18 -7.04 -4.49 -13.01
C SER A 18 -7.79 -3.16 -12.88
N CYS A 19 -8.47 -2.92 -11.75
CA CYS A 19 -9.17 -1.66 -11.49
C CYS A 19 -8.22 -0.47 -11.40
N VAL A 20 -7.09 -0.65 -10.69
CA VAL A 20 -6.11 0.42 -10.46
C VAL A 20 -5.20 0.66 -11.67
N SER A 21 -4.90 -0.37 -12.47
CA SER A 21 -4.06 -0.19 -13.68
C SER A 21 -4.82 0.48 -14.83
N PHE A 22 -6.16 0.38 -14.84
CA PHE A 22 -7.00 1.06 -15.81
C PHE A 22 -7.07 2.58 -15.60
N LEU A 23 -6.40 3.12 -14.57
CA LEU A 23 -6.27 4.56 -14.32
C LEU A 23 -5.59 5.36 -15.45
N ALA A 24 -4.98 4.69 -16.44
CA ALA A 24 -4.44 5.31 -17.65
C ALA A 24 -5.51 5.60 -18.73
N SER A 25 -6.69 4.97 -18.62
CA SER A 25 -7.86 5.30 -19.44
C SER A 25 -8.64 6.43 -18.75
N SER A 26 -9.28 7.29 -19.52
CA SER A 26 -9.95 8.55 -19.10
C SER A 26 -11.01 8.45 -17.98
N ASN A 27 -11.29 7.26 -17.46
CA ASN A 27 -12.22 7.02 -16.37
C ASN A 27 -11.47 6.38 -15.19
N HIS A 28 -11.10 7.21 -14.21
CA HIS A 28 -10.48 6.71 -12.98
C HIS A 28 -11.44 5.78 -12.25
N CYS A 29 -11.05 4.52 -12.04
CA CYS A 29 -11.85 3.53 -11.36
C CYS A 29 -11.23 3.19 -10.00
N GLY A 30 -12.03 3.29 -8.93
CA GLY A 30 -11.68 2.76 -7.61
C GLY A 30 -12.05 1.28 -7.50
N ALA A 31 -11.60 0.62 -6.44
CA ALA A 31 -11.98 -0.76 -6.15
C ALA A 31 -12.41 -0.90 -4.69
N ILE A 32 -13.44 -1.71 -4.45
CA ILE A 32 -13.94 -2.06 -3.11
C ILE A 32 -13.66 -3.53 -2.89
N LEU A 33 -12.92 -3.85 -1.81
CA LEU A 33 -12.67 -5.22 -1.39
C LEU A 33 -13.65 -5.57 -0.25
N ALA A 34 -14.74 -6.24 -0.60
CA ALA A 34 -15.84 -6.58 0.30
C ALA A 34 -15.85 -8.07 0.73
N ASP A 35 -14.70 -8.76 0.65
CA ASP A 35 -14.57 -10.14 1.10
C ASP A 35 -14.91 -10.30 2.59
N GLU A 36 -15.34 -11.51 2.97
CA GLU A 36 -15.59 -11.91 4.35
C GLU A 36 -14.41 -11.60 5.30
N MET A 37 -14.72 -11.38 6.58
CA MET A 37 -13.67 -11.12 7.58
C MET A 37 -12.77 -12.35 7.75
N GLY A 38 -11.46 -12.14 7.91
CA GLY A 38 -10.50 -13.25 8.10
C GLY A 38 -9.87 -13.82 6.82
N LEU A 39 -10.30 -13.45 5.60
CA LEU A 39 -9.71 -13.97 4.35
C LEU A 39 -8.32 -13.38 4.00
N GLY A 40 -7.74 -12.55 4.88
CA GLY A 40 -6.41 -11.98 4.68
C GLY A 40 -6.40 -10.79 3.71
N LYS A 41 -7.42 -9.93 3.75
CA LYS A 41 -7.50 -8.69 2.96
C LYS A 41 -6.24 -7.83 3.09
N THR A 42 -5.69 -7.71 4.29
CA THR A 42 -4.44 -6.97 4.54
C THR A 42 -3.29 -7.49 3.69
N LEU A 43 -3.12 -8.81 3.59
CA LEU A 43 -2.08 -9.43 2.76
C LEU A 43 -2.32 -9.17 1.27
N GLN A 44 -3.59 -9.22 0.81
CA GLN A 44 -3.93 -8.87 -0.57
C GLN A 44 -3.53 -7.42 -0.89
N ILE A 45 -3.85 -6.47 0.00
CA ILE A 45 -3.47 -5.06 -0.18
C ILE A 45 -1.96 -4.87 -0.14
N ILE A 46 -1.24 -5.52 0.78
CA ILE A 46 0.24 -5.46 0.84
C ILE A 46 0.86 -5.98 -0.46
N ALA A 47 0.33 -7.08 -1.01
CA ALA A 47 0.80 -7.65 -2.28
C ALA A 47 0.56 -6.69 -3.45
N LEU A 48 -0.60 -6.02 -3.48
CA LEU A 48 -0.92 -5.00 -4.48
C LEU A 48 0.04 -3.81 -4.38
N ILE A 49 0.22 -3.25 -3.18
CA ILE A 49 1.13 -2.13 -2.92
C ILE A 49 2.55 -2.46 -3.37
N TRP A 50 3.05 -3.64 -3.01
CA TRP A 50 4.37 -4.10 -3.43
C TRP A 50 4.49 -4.18 -4.95
N THR A 51 3.47 -4.72 -5.61
CA THR A 51 3.42 -4.84 -7.08
C THR A 51 3.47 -3.46 -7.72
N LEU A 52 2.65 -2.51 -7.28
CA LEU A 52 2.59 -1.15 -7.86
C LEU A 52 3.87 -0.32 -7.60
N LEU A 53 4.58 -0.58 -6.50
CA LEU A 53 5.84 0.10 -6.16
C LEU A 53 7.06 -0.46 -6.90
N LYS A 54 6.99 -1.69 -7.43
CA LYS A 54 8.12 -2.37 -8.08
C LYS A 54 7.89 -2.69 -9.55
N GLN A 55 6.64 -2.74 -9.96
CA GLN A 55 6.22 -3.14 -11.29
C GLN A 55 5.23 -2.11 -11.83
N GLY A 56 5.17 -2.04 -13.16
CA GLY A 56 4.27 -1.18 -13.90
C GLY A 56 4.59 -1.23 -15.38
N PRO A 57 3.82 -0.50 -16.20
CA PRO A 57 4.03 -0.45 -17.65
C PRO A 57 5.48 -0.03 -17.96
N GLN A 58 6.11 -0.73 -18.90
CA GLN A 58 7.51 -0.48 -19.31
C GLN A 58 8.57 -0.73 -18.21
N GLY A 59 8.24 -1.53 -17.18
CA GLY A 59 9.19 -1.90 -16.12
C GLY A 59 9.48 -0.78 -15.13
N ARG A 60 8.68 0.30 -15.13
CA ARG A 60 8.77 1.39 -14.16
C ARG A 60 7.73 1.21 -13.06
N PRO A 61 8.00 1.63 -11.81
CA PRO A 61 7.00 1.65 -10.75
C PRO A 61 5.77 2.47 -11.14
N SER A 62 4.57 1.90 -11.00
CA SER A 62 3.31 2.64 -11.20
C SER A 62 3.08 3.70 -10.13
N LEU A 63 3.60 3.49 -8.91
CA LEU A 63 3.49 4.42 -7.78
C LEU A 63 4.85 4.66 -7.12
N LYS A 64 5.01 5.85 -6.53
CA LYS A 64 6.21 6.19 -5.71
C LYS A 64 5.95 6.10 -4.20
N LYS A 65 4.72 6.40 -3.78
CA LYS A 65 4.30 6.43 -2.37
C LYS A 65 2.86 5.91 -2.27
N VAL A 66 2.54 5.28 -1.14
CA VAL A 66 1.20 4.80 -0.82
C VAL A 66 0.86 5.23 0.60
N ILE A 67 -0.38 5.66 0.81
CA ILE A 67 -0.93 5.97 2.14
C ILE A 67 -2.02 4.94 2.43
N VAL A 68 -1.92 4.31 3.61
CA VAL A 68 -2.93 3.41 4.13
C VAL A 68 -3.59 4.10 5.31
N VAL A 69 -4.89 4.38 5.21
CA VAL A 69 -5.67 5.02 6.27
C VAL A 69 -6.43 3.94 7.04
N THR A 70 -6.19 3.86 8.34
CA THR A 70 -6.80 2.87 9.23
C THR A 70 -7.12 3.50 10.58
N PRO A 71 -8.06 2.95 11.36
CA PRO A 71 -8.20 3.27 12.78
C PRO A 71 -6.86 3.19 13.52
N SER A 72 -6.66 4.04 14.53
CA SER A 72 -5.40 4.13 15.28
C SER A 72 -4.99 2.79 15.88
N SER A 73 -5.96 2.02 16.39
CA SER A 73 -5.77 0.69 16.97
C SER A 73 -5.21 -0.36 16.00
N LEU A 74 -5.35 -0.16 14.69
CA LEU A 74 -4.89 -1.10 13.66
C LEU A 74 -3.56 -0.71 13.02
N THR A 75 -3.05 0.50 13.27
CA THR A 75 -1.81 1.00 12.65
C THR A 75 -0.60 0.12 12.96
N SER A 76 -0.47 -0.35 14.21
CA SER A 76 0.59 -1.27 14.64
C SER A 76 0.48 -2.64 13.97
N ASN A 77 -0.75 -3.16 13.83
CA ASN A 77 -1.01 -4.42 13.13
C ASN A 77 -0.61 -4.36 11.65
N TRP A 78 -0.91 -3.25 10.97
CA TRP A 78 -0.46 -3.04 9.59
C TRP A 78 1.06 -2.99 9.46
N ALA A 79 1.75 -2.30 10.36
CA ALA A 79 3.21 -2.28 10.35
C ALA A 79 3.82 -3.66 10.62
N ALA A 80 3.24 -4.44 11.53
CA ALA A 80 3.66 -5.81 11.81
C ALA A 80 3.46 -6.73 10.60
N GLU A 81 2.31 -6.65 9.93
CA GLU A 81 2.02 -7.43 8.71
C GLU A 81 2.95 -7.03 7.55
N ILE A 82 3.19 -5.73 7.34
CA ILE A 82 4.17 -5.28 6.33
C ILE A 82 5.56 -5.85 6.63
N LYS A 83 6.02 -5.76 7.88
CA LYS A 83 7.32 -6.32 8.29
C LYS A 83 7.38 -7.83 8.12
N LYS A 84 6.31 -8.55 8.47
CA LYS A 84 6.20 -10.01 8.36
C LYS A 84 6.30 -10.49 6.90
N TRP A 85 5.62 -9.80 5.98
CA TRP A 85 5.52 -10.26 4.59
C TRP A 85 6.60 -9.69 3.66
N LEU A 86 7.03 -8.45 3.89
CA LEU A 86 8.00 -7.76 3.04
C LEU A 86 9.38 -7.61 3.69
N GLY A 87 9.51 -7.80 5.00
CA GLY A 87 10.73 -7.47 5.74
C GLY A 87 10.95 -5.97 5.85
N THR A 88 12.04 -5.57 6.52
CA THR A 88 12.40 -4.16 6.74
C THR A 88 13.21 -3.54 5.61
N GLU A 89 13.85 -4.34 4.77
CA GLU A 89 14.74 -3.84 3.71
C GLU A 89 13.99 -3.50 2.41
N ARG A 90 12.87 -4.18 2.15
CA ARG A 90 12.17 -4.06 0.88
C ARG A 90 11.23 -2.86 0.85
N LEU A 91 10.60 -2.54 1.98
CA LEU A 91 9.62 -1.46 2.09
C LEU A 91 9.71 -0.80 3.47
N LYS A 92 10.00 0.51 3.48
CA LYS A 92 10.00 1.32 4.69
C LYS A 92 8.60 1.85 4.97
N ALA A 93 7.92 1.29 5.97
CA ALA A 93 6.64 1.80 6.45
C ALA A 93 6.86 2.88 7.53
N MET A 94 6.11 3.99 7.45
CA MET A 94 6.08 5.05 8.45
C MET A 94 4.67 5.14 9.02
N ILE A 95 4.56 5.11 10.34
CA ILE A 95 3.28 5.30 11.04
C ILE A 95 3.14 6.79 11.35
N LEU A 96 2.03 7.38 10.93
CA LEU A 96 1.68 8.76 11.24
C LEU A 96 0.51 8.75 12.24
N GLN A 97 0.79 9.08 13.49
CA GLN A 97 -0.21 9.25 14.54
C GLN A 97 -0.25 10.70 15.02
N PRO A 98 -1.44 11.25 15.34
CA PRO A 98 -1.55 12.56 15.97
C PRO A 98 -0.69 12.58 17.25
N GLY A 99 0.28 13.51 17.33
CA GLY A 99 1.18 13.64 18.48
C GLY A 99 2.49 12.84 18.41
N SER A 100 2.73 12.06 17.36
CA SER A 100 4.01 11.35 17.18
C SER A 100 5.12 12.24 16.60
N GLU A 101 6.38 11.99 16.97
CA GLU A 101 7.57 12.68 16.41
C GLU A 101 7.64 12.59 14.88
N ALA A 102 7.11 11.51 14.28
CA ALA A 102 7.02 11.34 12.83
C ALA A 102 6.09 12.36 12.15
N ALA A 103 5.01 12.79 12.81
CA ALA A 103 4.15 13.86 12.31
C ALA A 103 4.89 15.22 12.28
N GLN A 104 5.80 15.44 13.22
CA GLN A 104 6.67 16.63 13.25
C GLN A 104 7.80 16.56 12.20
N GLN A 105 8.28 15.37 11.82
CA GLN A 105 9.24 15.20 10.73
C GLN A 105 8.61 15.31 9.33
N ALA A 106 7.35 14.88 9.19
CA ALA A 106 6.58 15.06 7.95
C ALA A 106 6.29 16.55 7.68
N SER A 107 5.99 17.35 8.71
CA SER A 107 5.81 18.80 8.58
C SER A 107 7.12 19.55 8.31
N ARG A 108 8.27 19.02 8.74
CA ARG A 108 9.60 19.60 8.42
C ARG A 108 10.02 19.39 6.96
N HIS A 109 9.64 18.27 6.33
CA HIS A 109 9.97 18.01 4.91
C HIS A 109 9.09 18.79 3.92
N SER A 110 7.91 19.28 4.32
CA SER A 110 7.13 20.20 3.47
C SER A 110 7.75 21.60 3.39
N SER A 111 8.57 22.00 4.35
CA SER A 111 9.19 23.34 4.36
C SER A 111 10.47 23.45 3.51
N SER A 112 11.02 22.33 3.02
CA SER A 112 12.27 22.34 2.23
C SER A 112 12.07 22.41 0.71
N THR A 113 10.82 22.48 0.22
CA THR A 113 10.52 22.49 -1.24
C THR A 113 9.87 23.79 -1.73
N LEU A 114 9.91 24.88 -0.95
CA LEU A 114 9.44 26.21 -1.34
C LEU A 114 10.58 27.25 -1.40
N SER A 115 11.76 26.83 -1.84
CA SER A 115 12.85 27.75 -2.20
C SER A 115 13.66 27.18 -3.35
N CYS A 116 13.11 27.28 -4.56
CA CYS A 116 13.80 27.52 -5.84
C CYS A 116 12.75 27.62 -6.94
#